data_AF-K1RY01-F1
#
_entry.id   AF-K1RY01-F1
#
_cell.length_a   1.000
_cell.length_b   1.000
_cell.length_c   1.000
_cell.angle_alpha   90.00
_cell.angle_beta   90.00
_cell.angle_gamma   90.00
#
_symmetry.space_group_name_H-M   'P 1'
#
loop_
_entity.id
_entity.type
_entity.pdbx_description
1 polymer ?
#
loop_
_entity_poly.entity_id
_entity_poly.type
_entity_poly.pdbx_seq_one_letter_code
_entity_poly.pdbx_strand_id
1 'polypeptide(L)'
;MNLGVEGMMLMGASLGFTVACTTGNPLLAMLAAGAAGAAGALIYAFITVTLRGNQVVTGLVLTIFGTGVSGLIGGWVSSEQIPQSVSSAFRPVEIPVLSNIPILGEAVFSQDIYVWLGLVIAVLAYFYLNKTKLGLYVRAIGENPGAADASGINVTLHKYINILLGGFLCGLGGAYLSTAFLTTWQDNVTAGAGWIAVALIIFSTWNPLKAIFAAYLFGMLRG
;
A
#
# COMPACT_ATOMS: atom_id res chain seq x y z
N MET A 1 -13.74 3.63 7.16
CA MET A 1 -12.30 3.44 7.43
C MET A 1 -11.97 1.98 7.20
N ASN A 2 -10.93 1.68 6.42
CA ASN A 2 -10.62 0.32 6.01
C ASN A 2 -9.58 -0.31 6.95
N LEU A 3 -10.02 -1.26 7.78
CA LEU A 3 -9.14 -2.03 8.67
C LEU A 3 -8.58 -3.29 8.01
N GLY A 4 -8.93 -3.54 6.73
CA GLY A 4 -8.45 -4.64 5.90
C GLY A 4 -7.11 -4.38 5.21
N VAL A 5 -6.46 -3.25 5.51
CA VAL A 5 -5.18 -2.83 4.90
C VAL A 5 -4.09 -3.88 5.15
N GLU A 6 -4.02 -4.43 6.35
CA GLU A 6 -3.07 -5.50 6.70
C GLU A 6 -3.25 -6.72 5.77
N GLY A 7 -4.49 -7.17 5.57
CA GLY A 7 -4.80 -8.29 4.67
C GLY A 7 -4.46 -7.99 3.20
N MET A 8 -4.74 -6.77 2.73
CA MET A 8 -4.38 -6.35 1.36
C MET A 8 -2.87 -6.29 1.15
N MET A 9 -2.12 -5.80 2.14
CA MET A 9 -0.66 -5.81 2.12
C MET A 9 -0.13 -7.24 2.10
N LEU A 10 -0.65 -8.14 2.93
CA LEU A 10 -0.23 -9.54 2.96
C LEU A 10 -0.48 -10.26 1.62
N MET A 11 -1.66 -10.09 1.03
CA MET A 11 -1.96 -10.65 -0.30
C MET A 11 -1.05 -10.07 -1.40
N GLY A 12 -0.75 -8.77 -1.32
CA GLY A 12 0.21 -8.12 -2.21
C GLY A 12 1.63 -8.68 -2.05
N ALA A 13 2.06 -8.87 -0.80
CA ALA A 13 3.37 -9.40 -0.48
C ALA A 13 3.56 -10.82 -1.00
N SER A 14 2.56 -11.70 -0.82
CA SER A 14 2.64 -13.09 -1.28
C SER A 14 2.68 -13.18 -2.79
N LEU A 15 1.74 -12.53 -3.50
CA LEU A 15 1.72 -12.59 -4.97
C LEU A 15 2.90 -11.86 -5.60
N GLY A 16 3.32 -10.73 -5.05
CA GLY A 16 4.52 -10.02 -5.49
C GLY A 16 5.77 -10.88 -5.37
N PHE A 17 5.93 -11.59 -4.24
CA PHE A 17 7.05 -12.49 -4.03
C PHE A 17 7.01 -13.69 -4.99
N THR A 18 5.86 -14.34 -5.15
CA THR A 18 5.70 -15.46 -6.11
C THR A 18 6.05 -15.04 -7.54
N VAL A 19 5.57 -13.88 -7.99
CA VAL A 19 5.87 -13.39 -9.34
C VAL A 19 7.34 -12.97 -9.47
N ALA A 20 7.93 -12.39 -8.43
CA ALA A 20 9.36 -12.08 -8.40
C ALA A 20 10.21 -13.33 -8.58
N CYS A 21 9.92 -14.42 -7.84
CA CYS A 21 10.68 -15.67 -7.94
C CYS A 21 10.51 -16.38 -9.29
N THR A 22 9.29 -16.38 -9.84
CA THR A 22 9.01 -17.11 -11.09
C THR A 22 9.45 -16.36 -12.35
N THR A 23 9.29 -15.03 -12.39
CA THR A 23 9.58 -14.24 -13.60
C THR A 23 10.94 -13.56 -13.56
N GLY A 24 11.52 -13.34 -12.39
CA GLY A 24 12.75 -12.56 -12.22
C GLY A 24 12.61 -11.08 -12.63
N ASN A 25 11.38 -10.57 -12.84
CA ASN A 25 11.11 -9.21 -13.30
C ASN A 25 10.51 -8.34 -12.17
N PRO A 26 11.24 -7.28 -11.73
CA PRO A 26 10.79 -6.38 -10.66
C PRO A 26 9.45 -5.69 -10.95
N LEU A 27 9.22 -5.25 -12.20
CA LEU A 27 8.03 -4.49 -12.55
C LEU A 27 6.78 -5.38 -12.54
N LEU A 28 6.90 -6.61 -13.04
CA LEU A 28 5.81 -7.58 -13.00
C LEU A 28 5.46 -7.97 -11.56
N ALA A 29 6.46 -8.12 -10.69
CA ALA A 29 6.25 -8.37 -9.27
C ALA A 29 5.46 -7.24 -8.60
N MET A 30 5.82 -5.98 -8.86
CA MET A 30 5.10 -4.80 -8.34
C MET A 30 3.66 -4.74 -8.85
N LEU A 31 3.46 -4.93 -10.17
CA LEU A 31 2.12 -4.90 -10.76
C LEU A 31 1.24 -6.03 -10.23
N ALA A 32 1.78 -7.24 -10.08
CA ALA A 32 1.07 -8.38 -9.51
C ALA A 32 0.69 -8.14 -8.04
N ALA A 33 1.61 -7.59 -7.24
CA ALA A 33 1.33 -7.24 -5.86
C ALA A 33 0.24 -6.17 -5.73
N GLY A 34 0.31 -5.12 -6.54
CA GLY A 34 -0.73 -4.09 -6.60
C GLY A 34 -2.07 -4.66 -7.05
N ALA A 35 -2.08 -5.53 -8.06
CA ALA A 35 -3.31 -6.20 -8.52
C ALA A 35 -3.92 -7.09 -7.42
N ALA A 36 -3.11 -7.80 -6.64
CA ALA A 36 -3.56 -8.59 -5.50
C ALA A 36 -4.21 -7.73 -4.40
N GLY A 37 -3.57 -6.60 -4.05
CA GLY A 37 -4.14 -5.64 -3.11
C GLY A 37 -5.44 -5.02 -3.63
N ALA A 38 -5.50 -4.70 -4.92
CA ALA A 38 -6.72 -4.21 -5.59
C ALA A 38 -7.83 -5.26 -5.61
N ALA A 39 -7.52 -6.55 -5.79
CA ALA A 39 -8.48 -7.64 -5.71
C ALA A 39 -9.07 -7.76 -4.28
N GLY A 40 -8.22 -7.67 -3.25
CA GLY A 40 -8.68 -7.57 -1.86
C GLY A 40 -9.59 -6.36 -1.62
N ALA A 41 -9.22 -5.21 -2.19
CA ALA A 41 -10.04 -4.01 -2.13
C ALA A 41 -11.35 -4.12 -2.92
N LEU A 42 -11.41 -4.92 -3.99
CA LEU A 42 -12.64 -5.20 -4.71
C LEU A 42 -13.63 -5.97 -3.83
N ILE A 43 -13.15 -6.98 -3.11
CA ILE A 43 -13.95 -7.73 -2.13
C ILE A 43 -14.50 -6.77 -1.06
N TYR A 44 -13.62 -5.91 -0.51
CA TYR A 44 -14.02 -4.89 0.46
C TYR A 44 -15.07 -3.93 -0.10
N ALA A 45 -14.83 -3.38 -1.29
CA ALA A 45 -15.73 -2.43 -1.95
C ALA A 45 -17.09 -3.07 -2.25
N PHE A 46 -17.10 -4.32 -2.71
CA PHE A 46 -18.33 -5.05 -2.99
C PHE A 46 -19.21 -5.20 -1.75
N ILE A 47 -18.62 -5.64 -0.64
CA ILE A 47 -19.38 -5.83 0.59
C ILE A 47 -19.80 -4.48 1.20
N THR A 48 -18.92 -3.49 1.23
CA THR A 48 -19.20 -2.22 1.94
C THR A 48 -19.99 -1.21 1.12
N VAL A 49 -19.79 -1.15 -0.20
CA VAL A 49 -20.45 -0.19 -1.08
C VAL A 49 -21.74 -0.76 -1.66
N THR A 50 -21.70 -1.98 -2.21
CA THR A 50 -22.86 -2.59 -2.87
C THR A 50 -23.79 -3.27 -1.87
N LEU A 51 -23.25 -4.14 -1.00
CA LEU A 51 -24.06 -4.83 0.01
C LEU A 51 -24.33 -3.97 1.26
N ARG A 52 -23.75 -2.77 1.33
CA ARG A 52 -23.86 -1.84 2.49
C ARG A 52 -23.50 -2.51 3.83
N GLY A 53 -22.55 -3.45 3.79
CA GLY A 53 -22.03 -4.13 4.96
C GLY A 53 -21.22 -3.21 5.89
N ASN A 54 -21.05 -3.64 7.14
CA ASN A 54 -20.29 -2.90 8.12
C ASN A 54 -18.79 -2.86 7.77
N GLN A 55 -18.27 -1.67 7.49
CA GLN A 55 -16.88 -1.42 7.09
C GLN A 55 -15.82 -1.94 8.08
N VAL A 56 -16.11 -1.90 9.38
CA VAL A 56 -15.19 -2.35 10.44
C VAL A 56 -15.11 -3.87 10.42
N VAL A 57 -16.26 -4.54 10.43
CA VAL A 57 -16.35 -6.01 10.40
C VAL A 57 -15.76 -6.55 9.11
N THR A 58 -16.14 -5.98 7.96
CA THR A 58 -15.58 -6.39 6.66
C THR A 58 -14.07 -6.19 6.61
N GLY A 59 -13.55 -5.09 7.16
CA GLY A 59 -12.11 -4.85 7.22
C GLY A 59 -11.39 -5.90 8.05
N LEU A 60 -11.89 -6.21 9.25
CA LEU A 60 -11.30 -7.23 10.12
C LEU A 60 -11.33 -8.62 9.48
N VAL A 61 -12.45 -9.02 8.88
CA VAL A 61 -12.58 -10.29 8.16
C VAL A 61 -11.60 -10.34 6.99
N LEU A 62 -11.44 -9.24 6.25
CA LEU A 62 -10.50 -9.18 5.14
C LEU A 62 -9.05 -9.30 5.60
N THR A 63 -8.70 -8.78 6.77
CA THR A 63 -7.36 -9.00 7.36
C THR A 63 -7.12 -10.47 7.63
N ILE A 64 -8.06 -11.16 8.31
CA ILE A 64 -7.96 -12.61 8.58
C ILE A 64 -7.88 -13.40 7.28
N PHE A 65 -8.72 -13.07 6.30
CA PHE A 65 -8.72 -13.69 4.98
C PHE A 65 -7.38 -13.49 4.27
N GLY A 66 -6.85 -12.28 4.26
CA GLY A 66 -5.56 -11.96 3.64
C GLY A 66 -4.41 -12.69 4.30
N THR A 67 -4.42 -12.84 5.63
CA THR A 67 -3.44 -13.68 6.35
C THR A 67 -3.48 -15.13 5.87
N GLY A 68 -4.65 -15.75 5.78
CA GLY A 68 -4.78 -17.13 5.30
C GLY A 68 -4.35 -17.31 3.83
N VAL A 69 -4.81 -16.42 2.94
CA VAL A 69 -4.47 -16.48 1.51
C VAL A 69 -2.98 -16.25 1.28
N SER A 70 -2.39 -15.26 1.97
CA SER A 70 -0.95 -14.97 1.84
C SER A 70 -0.08 -16.12 2.31
N GLY A 71 -0.42 -16.78 3.42
CA GLY A 71 0.29 -17.95 3.91
C GLY A 71 0.22 -19.14 2.95
N LEU A 72 -0.94 -19.37 2.32
CA LEU A 72 -1.10 -20.45 1.33
C LEU A 72 -0.26 -20.20 0.07
N ILE A 73 -0.33 -18.99 -0.49
CA ILE A 73 0.40 -18.62 -1.71
C ILE A 73 1.91 -18.56 -1.43
N GLY A 74 2.29 -17.90 -0.33
CA GLY A 74 3.67 -17.75 0.07
C GLY A 74 4.33 -19.06 0.48
N GLY A 75 3.57 -19.99 1.08
CA GLY A 75 4.03 -21.33 1.39
C GLY A 75 4.55 -22.10 0.18
N TRP A 76 3.97 -21.90 -1.01
CA TRP A 76 4.43 -22.55 -2.26
C TRP A 76 5.80 -22.07 -2.73
N VAL A 77 6.22 -20.88 -2.30
CA VAL A 77 7.47 -20.23 -2.73
C VAL A 77 8.41 -20.03 -1.53
N SER A 78 8.08 -20.62 -0.38
CA SER A 78 8.77 -20.42 0.89
C SER A 78 10.23 -20.89 0.88
N SER A 79 10.55 -21.89 0.06
CA SER A 79 11.89 -22.43 -0.14
C SER A 79 12.71 -21.72 -1.22
N GLU A 80 12.11 -20.80 -1.97
CA GLU A 80 12.78 -20.05 -3.03
C GLU A 80 13.31 -18.72 -2.49
N GLN A 81 14.47 -18.30 -3.00
CA GLN A 81 15.03 -16.98 -2.74
C GLN A 81 14.80 -16.07 -3.94
N ILE A 82 14.64 -14.76 -3.68
CA ILE A 82 14.46 -13.80 -4.77
C ILE A 82 15.69 -13.81 -5.68
N PRO A 83 15.50 -13.95 -7.01
CA PRO A 83 16.59 -13.88 -7.98
C PRO A 83 17.42 -12.60 -7.83
N GLN A 84 18.74 -12.70 -8.04
CA GLN A 84 19.63 -11.53 -7.96
C GLN A 84 19.25 -10.41 -8.94
N SER A 85 18.58 -10.73 -10.06
CA SER A 85 18.04 -9.74 -11.00
C SER A 85 16.98 -8.82 -10.38
N VAL A 86 16.21 -9.34 -9.42
CA VAL A 86 15.17 -8.60 -8.71
C VAL A 86 15.75 -7.90 -7.49
N SER A 87 16.60 -8.60 -6.73
CA SER A 87 17.28 -8.01 -5.57
C SER A 87 18.14 -6.79 -5.96
N SER A 88 18.87 -6.87 -7.08
CA SER A 88 19.71 -5.75 -7.56
C SER A 88 18.89 -4.54 -8.04
N ALA A 89 17.69 -4.75 -8.58
CA ALA A 89 16.82 -3.66 -9.02
C ALA A 89 16.20 -2.88 -7.84
N PHE A 90 16.08 -3.52 -6.68
CA PHE A 90 15.54 -2.93 -5.46
C PHE A 90 16.62 -2.48 -4.47
N ARG A 91 17.92 -2.64 -4.79
CA ARG A 91 18.99 -2.18 -3.90
C ARG A 91 18.97 -0.65 -3.73
N PRO A 92 19.33 -0.15 -2.53
CA PRO A 92 19.47 1.28 -2.30
C PRO A 92 20.50 1.87 -3.27
N VAL A 93 20.12 2.91 -4.00
CA VAL A 93 21.04 3.65 -4.87
C VAL A 93 21.77 4.67 -3.99
N GLU A 94 22.96 4.31 -3.52
CA GLU A 94 23.81 5.24 -2.78
C GLU A 94 24.37 6.30 -3.74
N ILE A 95 24.01 7.57 -3.52
CA ILE A 95 24.61 8.69 -4.25
C ILE A 95 25.91 9.07 -3.53
N PRO A 96 27.09 8.77 -4.09
CA PRO A 96 28.35 9.09 -3.43
C PRO A 96 28.47 10.62 -3.42
N VAL A 97 28.62 11.20 -2.22
CA VAL A 97 28.85 12.61 -1.84
C VAL A 97 27.78 13.18 -0.89
N LEU A 98 26.50 12.83 -0.98
CA LEU A 98 25.45 13.33 -0.04
C LEU A 98 25.13 12.40 1.14
N SER A 99 25.55 11.13 1.09
CA SER A 99 25.31 10.13 2.14
C SER A 99 26.11 10.37 3.43
N ASN A 100 27.12 11.25 3.41
CA ASN A 100 28.01 11.52 4.54
C ASN A 100 27.50 12.60 5.52
N ILE A 101 26.29 13.12 5.33
CA ILE A 101 25.70 14.06 6.30
C ILE A 101 25.04 13.21 7.42
N PRO A 102 25.52 13.25 8.67
CA PRO A 102 24.95 12.46 9.74
C PRO A 102 23.46 12.81 9.94
N ILE A 103 22.62 11.80 10.15
CA ILE A 103 21.16 11.87 10.41
C ILE A 103 20.29 12.16 9.18
N LEU A 104 20.70 13.02 8.25
CA LEU A 104 19.91 13.40 7.06
C LEU A 104 20.36 12.73 5.75
N GLY A 105 21.63 12.32 5.67
CA GLY A 105 22.24 11.67 4.50
C GLY A 105 21.66 10.29 4.23
N GLU A 106 21.74 9.37 5.19
CA GLU A 106 21.23 7.99 5.04
C GLU A 106 19.68 7.94 4.98
N ALA A 107 19.00 8.79 5.73
CA ALA A 107 17.53 8.82 5.79
C ALA A 107 16.85 9.25 4.48
N VAL A 108 17.58 9.95 3.59
CA VAL A 108 17.02 10.50 2.34
C VAL A 108 17.77 10.00 1.08
N PHE A 109 19.08 9.75 1.17
CA PHE A 109 19.93 9.48 0.00
C PHE A 109 20.40 8.02 -0.16
N SER A 110 20.00 7.13 0.75
CA SER A 110 20.25 5.68 0.69
C SER A 110 18.93 4.89 0.64
N GLN A 111 17.97 5.36 -0.17
CA GLN A 111 16.59 4.86 -0.12
C GLN A 111 16.21 4.07 -1.39
N ASP A 112 15.48 2.98 -1.19
CA ASP A 112 15.04 2.09 -2.26
C ASP A 112 14.06 2.76 -3.22
N ILE A 113 13.90 2.19 -4.42
CA ILE A 113 12.95 2.67 -5.44
C ILE A 113 11.52 2.85 -4.89
N TYR A 114 11.14 2.04 -3.90
CA TYR A 114 9.82 2.09 -3.26
C TYR A 114 9.60 3.37 -2.45
N VAL A 115 10.64 3.93 -1.84
CA VAL A 115 10.56 5.18 -1.07
C VAL A 115 10.36 6.36 -2.02
N TRP A 116 11.16 6.40 -3.09
CA TRP A 116 10.99 7.41 -4.15
C TRP A 116 9.61 7.32 -4.80
N LEU A 117 9.14 6.10 -5.09
CA LEU A 117 7.80 5.86 -5.59
C LEU A 117 6.74 6.35 -4.59
N GLY A 118 6.90 6.06 -3.30
CA GLY A 118 6.01 6.52 -2.24
C GLY A 118 5.92 8.05 -2.15
N LEU A 119 7.06 8.75 -2.25
CA LEU A 119 7.11 10.22 -2.27
C LEU A 119 6.38 10.80 -3.50
N VAL A 120 6.65 10.25 -4.68
CA VAL A 120 5.98 10.67 -5.93
C VAL A 120 4.48 10.42 -5.82
N ILE A 121 4.05 9.26 -5.34
CA ILE A 121 2.64 8.92 -5.15
C ILE A 121 1.98 9.85 -4.14
N ALA A 122 2.65 10.20 -3.04
CA ALA A 122 2.10 11.12 -2.04
C ALA A 122 1.89 12.54 -2.62
N VAL A 123 2.84 13.03 -3.43
CA VAL A 123 2.70 14.32 -4.13
C VAL A 123 1.56 14.25 -5.15
N LEU A 124 1.50 13.19 -5.96
CA LEU A 124 0.42 12.98 -6.92
C LEU A 124 -0.94 12.87 -6.22
N ALA A 125 -1.02 12.18 -5.09
CA ALA A 125 -2.23 12.07 -4.28
C ALA A 125 -2.66 13.44 -3.72
N TYR A 126 -1.71 14.27 -3.28
CA TYR A 126 -2.00 15.63 -2.85
C TYR A 126 -2.60 16.46 -4.00
N PHE A 127 -2.01 16.42 -5.19
CA PHE A 127 -2.55 17.10 -6.37
C PHE A 127 -3.92 16.55 -6.77
N TYR A 128 -4.07 15.22 -6.80
CA TYR A 128 -5.34 14.56 -7.09
C TYR A 128 -6.44 15.04 -6.14
N LEU A 129 -6.23 14.97 -4.82
CA LEU A 129 -7.23 15.33 -3.82
C LEU A 129 -7.54 16.84 -3.80
N ASN A 130 -6.53 17.69 -3.94
CA ASN A 130 -6.69 19.14 -3.71
C ASN A 130 -6.86 19.99 -4.97
N LYS A 131 -6.39 19.52 -6.13
CA LYS A 131 -6.29 20.31 -7.36
C LYS A 131 -7.07 19.74 -8.55
N THR A 132 -7.76 18.61 -8.40
CA THR A 132 -8.57 18.02 -9.48
C THR A 132 -10.06 17.99 -9.18
N LYS A 133 -10.89 17.92 -10.25
CA LYS A 133 -12.36 17.73 -10.14
C LYS A 133 -12.72 16.43 -9.44
N LEU A 134 -11.98 15.35 -9.73
CA LEU A 134 -12.19 14.05 -9.11
C LEU A 134 -11.90 14.11 -7.59
N GLY A 135 -10.83 14.79 -7.18
CA GLY A 135 -10.54 15.01 -5.76
C GLY A 135 -11.60 15.84 -5.04
N LEU A 136 -12.23 16.81 -5.73
CA LEU A 136 -13.37 17.54 -5.19
C LEU A 136 -14.58 16.60 -4.96
N TYR A 137 -14.88 15.71 -5.92
CA TYR A 137 -15.94 14.72 -5.77
C TYR A 137 -15.68 13.77 -4.60
N VAL A 138 -14.43 13.31 -4.42
CA VAL A 138 -14.07 12.44 -3.28
C VAL A 138 -14.30 13.14 -1.95
N ARG A 139 -13.90 14.41 -1.82
CA ARG A 139 -14.12 15.20 -0.60
C ARG A 139 -15.60 15.45 -0.35
N ALA A 140 -16.37 15.83 -1.38
CA ALA A 140 -17.81 16.04 -1.28
C ALA A 140 -18.55 14.76 -0.86
N ILE A 141 -18.17 13.60 -1.43
CA ILE A 141 -18.70 12.29 -1.03
C ILE A 141 -18.35 11.97 0.43
N GLY A 142 -17.13 12.34 0.87
CA GLY A 142 -16.68 12.15 2.25
C GLY A 142 -17.45 12.99 3.26
N GLU A 143 -17.82 14.23 2.90
CA GLU A 143 -18.61 15.12 3.76
C GLU A 143 -20.08 14.74 3.80
N ASN A 144 -20.72 14.58 2.64
CA ASN A 144 -22.12 14.18 2.56
C ASN A 144 -22.41 13.41 1.25
N PRO A 145 -22.47 12.06 1.32
CA PRO A 145 -22.80 11.24 0.16
C PRO A 145 -24.15 11.57 -0.48
N GLY A 146 -25.16 11.94 0.31
CA GLY A 146 -26.50 12.26 -0.18
C GLY A 146 -26.54 13.57 -0.97
N ALA A 147 -25.82 14.59 -0.51
CA ALA A 147 -25.72 15.86 -1.22
C ALA A 147 -24.91 15.73 -2.53
N ALA A 148 -23.88 14.89 -2.52
CA ALA A 148 -23.09 14.59 -3.72
C ALA A 148 -23.94 13.88 -4.80
N ASP A 149 -24.75 12.89 -4.40
CA ASP A 149 -25.65 12.17 -5.30
C ASP A 149 -26.72 13.09 -5.89
N ALA A 150 -27.32 13.95 -5.06
CA ALA A 150 -28.28 14.97 -5.51
C ALA A 150 -27.68 15.98 -6.51
N SER A 151 -26.35 16.18 -6.47
CA SER A 151 -25.62 17.05 -7.39
C SER A 151 -25.19 16.34 -8.69
N GLY A 152 -25.62 15.09 -8.91
CA GLY A 152 -25.33 14.29 -10.11
C GLY A 152 -23.98 13.56 -10.09
N ILE A 153 -23.30 13.48 -8.94
CA ILE A 153 -22.03 12.76 -8.81
C ILE A 153 -22.33 11.28 -8.56
N ASN A 154 -21.76 10.39 -9.38
CA ASN A 154 -21.90 8.94 -9.15
C ASN A 154 -21.07 8.48 -7.94
N VAL A 155 -21.71 8.49 -6.76
CA VAL A 155 -21.09 8.17 -5.48
C VAL A 155 -20.50 6.76 -5.47
N THR A 156 -21.23 5.78 -6.01
CA THR A 156 -20.82 4.37 -6.03
C THR A 156 -19.55 4.20 -6.85
N LEU A 157 -19.52 4.71 -8.08
CA LEU A 157 -18.36 4.60 -8.97
C LEU A 157 -17.11 5.21 -8.33
N HIS A 158 -17.21 6.42 -7.78
CA HIS A 158 -16.08 7.07 -7.14
C HIS A 158 -15.61 6.32 -5.89
N LYS A 159 -16.52 5.74 -5.08
CA LYS A 159 -16.11 4.89 -3.95
C LYS A 159 -15.30 3.68 -4.43
N TYR A 160 -15.79 2.96 -5.45
CA TYR A 160 -15.08 1.80 -6.00
C TYR A 160 -13.68 2.16 -6.51
N ILE A 161 -13.57 3.20 -7.35
CA ILE A 161 -12.28 3.62 -7.91
C ILE A 161 -11.27 3.95 -6.80
N ASN A 162 -11.66 4.76 -5.81
CA ASN A 162 -10.74 5.16 -4.75
C ASN A 162 -10.39 4.01 -3.79
N ILE A 163 -11.32 3.11 -3.51
CA ILE A 163 -11.04 1.90 -2.71
C ILE A 163 -10.06 0.99 -3.43
N LEU A 164 -10.26 0.74 -4.73
CA LEU A 164 -9.38 -0.09 -5.55
C LEU A 164 -7.98 0.52 -5.70
N LEU A 165 -7.88 1.83 -5.94
CA LEU A 165 -6.60 2.55 -5.98
C LEU A 165 -5.89 2.45 -4.63
N GLY A 166 -6.61 2.64 -3.52
CA GLY A 166 -6.05 2.45 -2.18
C GLY A 166 -5.54 1.02 -1.96
N GLY A 167 -6.31 0.02 -2.39
CA GLY A 167 -5.91 -1.39 -2.34
C GLY A 167 -4.66 -1.69 -3.15
N PHE A 168 -4.56 -1.11 -4.35
CA PHE A 168 -3.37 -1.25 -5.19
C PHE A 168 -2.12 -0.71 -4.49
N LEU A 169 -2.22 0.46 -3.87
CA LEU A 169 -1.12 1.06 -3.10
C LEU A 169 -0.77 0.23 -1.85
N CYS A 170 -1.77 -0.35 -1.17
CA CYS A 170 -1.53 -1.28 -0.07
C CYS A 170 -0.77 -2.52 -0.55
N GLY A 171 -1.17 -3.08 -1.70
CA GLY A 171 -0.48 -4.22 -2.31
C GLY A 171 0.98 -3.93 -2.64
N LEU A 172 1.28 -2.74 -3.19
CA LEU A 172 2.65 -2.29 -3.40
C LEU A 172 3.46 -2.15 -2.10
N GLY A 173 2.84 -1.67 -1.02
CA GLY A 173 3.45 -1.64 0.31
C GLY A 173 3.80 -3.03 0.83
N GLY A 174 2.98 -4.04 0.53
CA GLY A 174 3.28 -5.44 0.80
C GLY A 174 4.45 -5.98 -0.03
N ALA A 175 4.50 -5.62 -1.32
CA ALA A 175 5.60 -6.00 -2.21
C ALA A 175 6.95 -5.53 -1.68
N TYR A 176 7.03 -4.30 -1.16
CA TYR A 176 8.24 -3.77 -0.53
C TYR A 176 8.74 -4.67 0.61
N LEU A 177 7.83 -5.11 1.49
CA LEU A 177 8.19 -5.93 2.65
C LEU A 177 8.71 -7.31 2.27
N SER A 178 8.13 -7.96 1.26
CA SER A 178 8.59 -9.29 0.83
C SER A 178 9.77 -9.23 -0.13
N THR A 179 9.86 -8.21 -0.99
CA THR A 179 10.86 -8.17 -2.08
C THR A 179 12.12 -7.37 -1.79
N ALA A 180 12.00 -6.24 -1.08
CA ALA A 180 13.13 -5.37 -0.77
C ALA A 180 13.64 -5.57 0.66
N PHE A 181 12.73 -5.72 1.63
CA PHE A 181 13.11 -5.76 3.04
C PHE A 181 13.67 -7.11 3.49
N LEU A 182 12.93 -8.22 3.32
CA LEU A 182 13.35 -9.55 3.80
C LEU A 182 14.03 -10.41 2.73
N THR A 183 13.76 -10.16 1.44
CA THR A 183 14.26 -10.95 0.27
C THR A 183 13.98 -12.47 0.30
N THR A 184 13.31 -12.95 1.35
CA THR A 184 12.89 -14.33 1.60
C THR A 184 11.46 -14.28 2.10
N TRP A 185 10.66 -15.30 1.78
CA TRP A 185 9.29 -15.37 2.29
C TRP A 185 9.29 -15.59 3.81
N GLN A 186 8.51 -14.77 4.51
CA GLN A 186 8.21 -14.95 5.91
C GLN A 186 6.70 -14.84 6.09
N ASP A 187 6.11 -15.81 6.78
CA ASP A 187 4.70 -15.70 7.12
C ASP A 187 4.45 -14.47 8.00
N ASN A 188 3.34 -13.78 7.72
CA ASN A 188 2.99 -12.53 8.39
C ASN A 188 4.07 -11.43 8.25
N VAL A 189 4.67 -11.32 7.06
CA VAL A 189 5.72 -10.34 6.71
C VAL A 189 5.38 -8.87 7.05
N THR A 190 4.09 -8.53 7.11
CA THR A 190 3.63 -7.20 7.46
C THR A 190 3.87 -6.86 8.93
N ALA A 191 3.87 -7.85 9.82
CA ALA A 191 4.09 -7.68 11.27
C ALA A 191 3.34 -6.47 11.86
N GLY A 192 2.10 -6.23 11.42
CA GLY A 192 1.26 -5.12 11.85
C GLY A 192 1.51 -3.77 11.16
N ALA A 193 2.30 -3.72 10.09
CA ALA A 193 2.56 -2.50 9.32
C ALA A 193 1.28 -1.86 8.76
N GLY A 194 0.28 -2.65 8.37
CA GLY A 194 -1.02 -2.14 7.93
C GLY A 194 -1.79 -1.44 9.05
N TRP A 195 -1.70 -1.91 10.29
CA TRP A 195 -2.27 -1.21 11.45
C TRP A 195 -1.54 0.09 11.76
N ILE A 196 -0.22 0.11 11.61
CA ILE A 196 0.58 1.33 11.73
C ILE A 196 0.18 2.34 10.65
N ALA A 197 -0.01 1.90 9.41
CA ALA A 197 -0.49 2.76 8.32
C ALA A 197 -1.84 3.42 8.64
N VAL A 198 -2.75 2.66 9.27
CA VAL A 198 -4.04 3.18 9.75
C VAL A 198 -3.86 4.19 10.89
N ALA A 199 -2.90 4.02 11.80
CA ALA A 199 -2.59 5.02 12.82
C ALA A 199 -1.98 6.29 12.20
N LEU A 200 -1.05 6.14 11.25
CA LEU A 200 -0.38 7.23 10.55
C LEU A 200 -1.36 8.17 9.86
N ILE A 201 -2.38 7.64 9.17
CA ILE A 201 -3.32 8.50 8.44
C ILE A 201 -4.20 9.35 9.37
N ILE A 202 -4.48 8.84 10.59
CA ILE A 202 -5.19 9.59 11.63
C ILE A 202 -4.34 10.76 12.10
N PHE A 203 -3.07 10.52 12.47
CA PHE A 203 -2.14 11.58 12.89
C PHE A 203 -1.85 12.58 11.76
N SER A 204 -1.93 12.13 10.51
CA SER A 204 -1.69 12.96 9.34
C SER A 204 -2.89 13.80 8.93
N THR A 205 -4.02 13.72 9.65
CA THR A 205 -5.24 14.50 9.36
C THR A 205 -5.70 14.34 7.91
N TRP A 206 -5.58 13.14 7.33
CA TRP A 206 -5.92 12.82 5.93
C TRP A 206 -5.13 13.61 4.86
N ASN A 207 -4.02 14.26 5.23
CA ASN A 207 -3.17 15.00 4.29
C ASN A 207 -2.00 14.12 3.83
N PRO A 208 -1.88 13.81 2.53
CA PRO A 208 -0.81 12.94 2.01
C PRO A 208 0.61 13.45 2.28
N LEU A 209 0.82 14.77 2.28
CA LEU A 209 2.15 15.34 2.54
C LEU A 209 2.52 15.21 4.02
N LYS A 210 1.55 15.37 4.93
CA LYS A 210 1.79 15.13 6.36
C LYS A 210 2.05 13.64 6.65
N ALA A 211 1.45 12.75 5.87
CA ALA A 211 1.69 11.31 5.98
C ALA A 211 3.13 10.90 5.71
N ILE A 212 3.83 11.62 4.82
CA ILE A 212 5.27 11.42 4.60
C ILE A 212 6.05 11.72 5.88
N PHE A 213 5.83 12.89 6.49
CA PHE A 213 6.51 13.26 7.73
C PHE A 213 6.20 12.29 8.88
N ALA A 214 4.94 11.86 9.01
CA ALA A 214 4.54 10.88 10.00
C ALA A 214 5.22 9.52 9.76
N ALA A 215 5.33 9.08 8.50
CA ALA A 215 6.01 7.84 8.15
C ALA A 215 7.50 7.87 8.49
N TYR A 216 8.21 8.96 8.17
CA TYR A 216 9.62 9.12 8.56
C TYR A 216 9.80 9.13 10.08
N LEU A 217 8.94 9.82 10.82
CA LEU A 217 8.99 9.86 12.28
C LEU A 217 8.76 8.47 12.89
N PHE A 218 7.79 7.70 12.39
CA PHE A 218 7.58 6.32 12.82
C PHE A 218 8.72 5.38 12.43
N GLY A 219 9.33 5.59 11.25
CA GLY A 219 10.52 4.85 10.83
C GLY A 219 11.70 5.08 11.79
N MET A 220 11.99 6.33 12.13
CA MET A 220 13.05 6.70 13.09
C MET A 220 12.84 6.07 14.49
N LEU A 221 11.59 5.89 14.91
CA LEU A 221 11.27 5.25 16.19
C LEU A 221 11.39 3.73 16.15
N ARG A 222 11.33 3.11 14.96
CA ARG A 222 11.35 1.65 14.78
C ARG A 222 12.78 1.09 14.67
N GLY A 223 13.77 1.95 14.39
CA GLY A 223 15.19 1.58 14.29
C GLY A 223 15.58 1.25 12.86
#